data_AF-A0A3N0A6V1-F1
#
_entry.id   AF-A0A3N0A6V1-F1
#
_cell.length_a   1.000
_cell.length_b   1.000
_cell.length_c   1.000
_cell.angle_alpha   90.00
_cell.angle_beta   90.00
_cell.angle_gamma   90.00
#
_symmetry.space_group_name_H-M   'P 1'
#
loop_
_entity.id
_entity.type
_entity.pdbx_description
1 polymer ?
#
loop_
_entity_poly.entity_id
_entity_poly.type
_entity_poly.pdbx_seq_one_letter_code
_entity_poly.pdbx_strand_id
1 'polypeptide(L)'
;MKQKQQSELQNAFILLKCTKKTHDDCRKIRDALVENSSGYVQEAYTTNATISNTTWCVAASALVPTDESKKFEKHVQTIRTSGNAPIGVKELKVIMNRR
;
A
#
# COMPACT_ATOMS: atom_id res chain seq x y z
N MET A 1 13.44 -9.10 -32.64
CA MET A 1 13.32 -9.13 -31.17
C MET A 1 12.64 -7.85 -30.72
N LYS A 2 11.44 -7.91 -30.11
CA LYS A 2 10.78 -6.71 -29.58
C LYS A 2 11.55 -6.27 -28.33
N GLN A 3 12.18 -5.10 -28.38
CA GLN A 3 12.74 -4.46 -27.18
C GLN A 3 11.60 -4.35 -26.16
N LYS A 4 11.73 -4.99 -24.99
CA LYS A 4 10.88 -4.67 -23.84
C LYS A 4 11.12 -3.19 -23.56
N GLN A 5 10.12 -2.36 -23.83
CA GLN A 5 10.13 -0.97 -23.37
C GLN A 5 10.41 -1.02 -21.86
N GLN A 6 11.54 -0.44 -21.43
CA GLN A 6 11.81 -0.27 -20.02
C GLN A 6 10.72 0.65 -19.48
N SER A 7 9.85 0.10 -18.64
CA SER A 7 8.81 0.88 -17.99
C SER A 7 9.45 1.90 -17.06
N GLU A 8 9.10 3.16 -17.24
CA GLU A 8 9.51 4.24 -16.34
C GLU A 8 8.94 3.98 -14.95
N LEU A 9 9.80 4.10 -13.92
CA LEU A 9 9.41 3.95 -12.53
C LEU A 9 8.88 5.28 -12.00
N GLN A 10 7.78 5.24 -11.26
CA GLN A 10 7.22 6.40 -10.57
C GLN A 10 7.15 6.17 -9.06
N ASN A 11 7.36 7.24 -8.31
CA ASN A 11 7.22 7.21 -6.85
C ASN A 11 5.73 7.21 -6.47
N ALA A 12 5.39 6.41 -5.47
CA ALA A 12 4.05 6.34 -4.90
C ALA A 12 4.13 6.53 -3.38
N PHE A 13 3.21 7.33 -2.84
CA PHE A 13 2.96 7.41 -1.41
C PHE A 13 1.63 6.75 -1.09
N ILE A 14 1.61 5.87 -0.10
CA ILE A 14 0.47 5.02 0.22
C ILE A 14 0.05 5.29 1.65
N LEU A 15 -1.24 5.54 1.84
CA LEU A 15 -1.90 5.53 3.15
C LEU A 15 -2.97 4.45 3.16
N LEU A 16 -2.95 3.62 4.20
CA LEU A 16 -3.84 2.47 4.35
C LEU A 16 -4.54 2.55 5.70
N LYS A 17 -5.87 2.45 5.69
CA LYS A 17 -6.69 2.21 6.88
C LYS A 17 -7.14 0.76 6.86
N CYS A 18 -6.92 0.04 7.95
CA CYS A 18 -7.29 -1.36 8.04
C CYS A 18 -8.73 -1.56 8.52
N THR A 19 -9.23 -2.79 8.43
CA THR A 19 -10.60 -3.15 8.86
C THR A 19 -10.78 -3.24 10.39
N LYS A 20 -9.71 -3.14 11.19
CA LYS A 20 -9.82 -3.13 12.65
C LYS A 20 -10.61 -1.90 13.12
N LYS A 21 -11.43 -2.09 14.15
CA LYS A 21 -12.13 -0.98 14.83
C LYS A 21 -11.15 -0.12 15.64
N THR A 22 -10.15 -0.74 16.26
CA THR A 22 -9.13 -0.10 17.08
C THR A 22 -7.79 -0.04 16.34
N HIS A 23 -7.09 1.09 16.48
CA HIS A 23 -5.76 1.35 15.92
C HIS A 23 -4.65 1.05 16.95
N ASP A 24 -4.73 -0.10 17.63
CA ASP A 24 -3.81 -0.51 18.71
C ASP A 24 -2.57 -1.25 18.19
N ASP A 25 -2.75 -2.12 17.20
CA ASP A 25 -1.67 -2.85 16.52
C ASP A 25 -2.00 -3.03 15.03
N CYS A 26 -1.31 -2.24 14.20
CA CYS A 26 -1.41 -2.29 12.74
C CYS A 26 -0.16 -2.89 12.07
N ARG A 27 0.75 -3.52 12.84
CA ARG A 27 1.97 -4.11 12.27
C ARG A 27 1.66 -5.25 11.31
N LYS A 28 0.68 -6.09 11.63
CA LYS A 28 0.29 -7.22 10.75
C LYS A 28 -0.13 -6.78 9.35
N ILE A 29 -0.89 -5.67 9.22
CA ILE A 29 -1.32 -5.17 7.91
C ILE A 29 -0.18 -4.42 7.21
N ARG A 30 0.73 -3.78 7.95
CA ARG A 30 1.98 -3.23 7.40
C ARG A 30 2.84 -4.34 6.80
N ASP A 31 3.02 -5.44 7.52
CA ASP A 31 3.84 -6.56 7.08
C ASP A 31 3.20 -7.24 5.87
N ALA A 32 1.88 -7.46 5.90
CA ALA A 32 1.15 -7.94 4.74
C ALA A 32 1.27 -7.00 3.53
N LEU A 33 1.28 -5.67 3.73
CA LEU A 33 1.52 -4.71 2.65
C LEU A 33 2.90 -4.94 2.01
N VAL A 34 3.96 -5.04 2.81
CA VAL A 34 5.33 -5.24 2.32
C VAL A 34 5.45 -6.59 1.60
N GLU A 35 5.00 -7.67 2.22
CA GLU A 35 5.08 -9.03 1.69
C GLU A 35 4.33 -9.20 0.36
N ASN A 36 3.14 -8.60 0.25
CA ASN A 36 2.30 -8.79 -0.93
C ASN A 36 2.61 -7.80 -2.06
N SER A 37 3.37 -6.72 -1.83
CA SER A 37 3.58 -5.66 -2.83
C SER A 37 4.66 -5.97 -3.89
N SER A 38 5.05 -7.23 -4.06
CA SER A 38 6.01 -7.68 -5.10
C SER A 38 7.33 -6.89 -5.12
N GLY A 39 7.77 -6.40 -3.96
CA GLY A 39 9.01 -5.63 -3.81
C GLY A 39 8.91 -4.15 -4.25
N TYR A 40 7.74 -3.64 -4.63
CA TYR A 40 7.60 -2.22 -4.98
C TYR A 40 7.66 -1.30 -3.76
N VAL A 41 7.19 -1.75 -2.60
CA VAL A 41 7.22 -0.97 -1.35
C VAL A 41 8.65 -0.93 -0.83
N GLN A 42 9.17 0.29 -0.65
CA GLN A 42 10.54 0.55 -0.17
C GLN A 42 10.56 0.67 1.35
N GLU A 43 9.62 1.44 1.90
CA GLU A 43 9.49 1.68 3.33
C GLU A 43 8.02 1.65 3.73
N ALA A 44 7.72 1.08 4.90
CA ALA A 44 6.38 1.08 5.46
C ALA A 44 6.43 1.17 6.99
N TYR A 45 5.58 2.01 7.57
CA TYR A 45 5.49 2.19 9.02
C TYR A 45 4.05 2.33 9.47
N THR A 46 3.77 1.89 10.70
CA THR A 46 2.49 2.16 11.35
C THR A 46 2.39 3.63 11.72
N THR A 47 1.20 4.21 11.58
CA THR A 47 0.94 5.61 11.89
C THR A 47 -0.41 5.77 12.57
N ASN A 48 -0.60 6.91 13.22
CA ASN A 48 -1.87 7.39 13.75
C ASN A 48 -2.24 8.77 13.16
N ALA A 49 -1.63 9.14 12.03
CA ALA A 49 -1.90 10.41 11.35
C ALA A 49 -3.38 10.49 10.93
N THR A 50 -4.01 11.64 11.21
CA THR A 50 -5.38 11.93 10.81
C THR A 50 -5.38 12.95 9.67
N ILE A 51 -5.97 12.57 8.54
CA ILE A 51 -6.08 13.41 7.34
C ILE A 51 -7.53 13.36 6.88
N SER A 52 -8.17 14.52 6.71
CA SER A 52 -9.57 14.62 6.25
C SER A 52 -10.53 13.77 7.10
N ASN A 53 -10.40 13.85 8.43
CA ASN A 53 -11.17 13.08 9.42
C ASN A 53 -10.97 11.55 9.39
N THR A 54 -10.03 11.04 8.60
CA THR A 54 -9.64 9.63 8.62
C THR A 54 -8.30 9.47 9.33
N THR A 55 -8.29 8.72 10.43
CA THR A 55 -7.04 8.19 11.03
C THR A 55 -6.56 7.00 10.21
N TRP A 56 -5.33 7.07 9.73
CA TRP A 56 -4.67 6.06 8.91
C TRP A 56 -3.90 5.06 9.80
N CYS A 57 -3.68 3.84 9.31
CA CYS A 57 -2.98 2.78 10.03
C CYS A 57 -1.52 2.64 9.60
N VAL A 58 -1.27 2.77 8.30
CA VAL A 58 0.04 2.55 7.68
C VAL A 58 0.31 3.65 6.68
N ALA A 59 1.54 4.15 6.67
CA ALA A 59 2.08 4.98 5.62
C ALA A 59 3.27 4.25 4.98
N ALA A 60 3.39 4.33 3.65
CA ALA A 60 4.45 3.65 2.92
C ALA A 60 4.88 4.42 1.67
N SER A 61 6.13 4.24 1.28
CA SER A 61 6.68 4.67 -0.01
C SER A 61 6.86 3.45 -0.91
N ALA A 62 6.59 3.62 -2.20
CA ALA A 62 6.80 2.58 -3.21
C ALA A 62 7.35 3.18 -4.50
N LEU A 63 8.07 2.34 -5.25
CA LEU A 63 8.56 2.64 -6.59
C LEU A 63 7.91 1.65 -7.56
N VAL A 64 6.99 2.13 -8.39
CA VAL A 64 6.07 1.29 -9.18
C VAL A 64 6.28 1.57 -10.67
N PRO A 65 6.33 0.55 -11.53
CA PRO A 65 6.28 0.74 -12.98
C PRO A 65 5.02 1.53 -13.39
N THR A 66 5.17 2.49 -14.29
CA THR A 66 4.08 3.42 -14.65
C THR A 66 2.87 2.69 -15.24
N ASP A 67 3.13 1.69 -16.06
CA ASP A 67 2.15 0.79 -16.68
C ASP A 67 1.48 -0.17 -15.68
N GLU A 68 2.12 -0.47 -14.55
CA GLU A 68 1.56 -1.34 -13.49
C GLU A 68 0.84 -0.59 -12.37
N SER A 69 0.86 0.75 -12.37
CA SER A 69 0.31 1.60 -11.31
C SER A 69 -1.12 1.28 -10.88
N LYS A 70 -2.04 1.14 -11.84
CA LYS A 70 -3.45 0.79 -11.56
C LYS A 70 -3.59 -0.63 -11.02
N LYS A 71 -2.76 -1.56 -11.51
CA LYS A 71 -2.74 -2.96 -11.04
C LYS A 71 -2.22 -3.01 -9.61
N PHE A 72 -1.17 -2.25 -9.31
CA PHE A 72 -0.62 -2.10 -7.97
C PHE A 72 -1.64 -1.54 -6.99
N GLU A 73 -2.31 -0.43 -7.30
CA GLU A 73 -3.34 0.16 -6.42
C GLU A 73 -4.48 -0.83 -6.13
N LYS A 74 -5.00 -1.50 -7.18
CA LYS A 74 -6.02 -2.55 -7.02
C LYS A 74 -5.52 -3.70 -6.15
N HIS A 75 -4.28 -4.12 -6.35
CA HIS A 75 -3.66 -5.18 -5.57
C HIS A 75 -3.57 -4.80 -4.09
N VAL A 76 -3.05 -3.61 -3.79
CA VAL A 76 -2.97 -3.08 -2.42
C VAL A 76 -4.34 -3.05 -1.74
N GLN A 77 -5.40 -2.64 -2.45
CA GLN A 77 -6.77 -2.64 -1.92
C GLN A 77 -7.29 -4.04 -1.54
N THR A 78 -6.72 -5.11 -2.12
CA THR A 78 -7.11 -6.50 -1.84
C THR A 78 -6.26 -7.18 -0.77
N ILE A 79 -5.21 -6.51 -0.27
CA ILE A 79 -4.31 -7.09 0.74
C ILE A 79 -5.10 -7.42 2.02
N ARG A 80 -4.84 -8.63 2.52
CA ARG A 80 -5.38 -9.14 3.78
C ARG A 80 -4.30 -9.93 4.51
N THR A 81 -4.29 -9.86 5.83
CA THR A 81 -3.48 -10.76 6.65
C THR A 81 -4.03 -12.18 6.60
N SER A 82 -3.18 -13.19 6.79
CA SER A 82 -3.61 -14.56 7.00
C SER A 82 -4.21 -14.78 8.42
N GLY A 83 -4.98 -15.86 8.59
CA GLY A 83 -5.51 -16.31 9.89
C GLY A 83 -7.04 -16.22 10.05
N ASN A 84 -7.54 -16.62 11.22
CA ASN A 84 -8.97 -16.78 11.52
C ASN A 84 -9.79 -15.49 11.49
N ALA A 85 -9.15 -14.33 11.68
CA ALA A 85 -9.76 -13.02 11.62
C ALA A 85 -8.88 -12.09 10.76
N PRO A 86 -8.97 -12.22 9.41
CA PRO A 86 -8.09 -11.50 8.51
C PRO A 86 -8.36 -9.99 8.59
N ILE A 87 -7.28 -9.23 8.78
CA ILE A 87 -7.30 -7.77 8.72
C ILE A 87 -7.07 -7.38 7.27
N GLY A 88 -7.98 -6.60 6.69
CA GLY A 88 -7.88 -6.14 5.31
C GLY A 88 -7.69 -4.64 5.20
N VAL A 89 -7.59 -4.15 3.97
CA VAL A 89 -7.66 -2.73 3.64
C VAL A 89 -9.12 -2.27 3.58
N LYS A 90 -9.46 -1.31 4.44
CA LYS A 90 -10.78 -0.65 4.47
C LYS A 90 -10.78 0.60 3.59
N GLU A 91 -9.79 1.46 3.75
CA GLU A 91 -9.61 2.66 2.94
C GLU A 91 -8.16 2.73 2.46
N LEU A 92 -7.98 3.20 1.22
CA LEU A 92 -6.69 3.32 0.57
C LEU A 92 -6.60 4.70 -0.07
N LYS A 93 -5.44 5.34 0.08
CA LYS A 93 -5.08 6.53 -0.66
C LYS A 93 -3.68 6.32 -1.24
N VAL A 94 -3.59 6.31 -2.57
CA VAL A 94 -2.31 6.23 -3.29
C VAL A 94 -2.09 7.54 -4.04
N ILE A 95 -0.93 8.16 -3.81
CA ILE A 95 -0.52 9.40 -4.46
C ILE A 95 0.67 9.07 -5.33
N MET A 96 0.46 9.06 -6.65
CA MET A 96 1.52 8.86 -7.63
C MET A 96 2.20 10.19 -7.94
N ASN A 97 3.51 10.26 -7.80
CA ASN A 97 4.30 11.41 -8.18
C ASN A 97 4.90 11.17 -9.57
N ARG A 98 4.27 11.79 -10.58
CA ARG A 98 4.77 11.85 -11.95
C ARG A 98 5.77 13.01 -12.01
N ARG A 99 7.03 12.74 -11.67
CA ARG A 99 8.11 13.66 -11.99
C ARG A 99 8.55 13.42 -13.42
#